data_AF-A0A2A5E658-F1
#
_entry.id   AF-A0A2A5E658-F1
#
_cell.length_a   1.000
_cell.length_b   1.000
_cell.length_c   1.000
_cell.angle_alpha   90.00
_cell.angle_beta   90.00
_cell.angle_gamma   90.00
#
_symmetry.space_group_name_H-M   'P 1'
#
loop_
_entity.id
_entity.type
_entity.pdbx_description
1 polymer ?
#
loop_
_entity_poly.entity_id
_entity_poly.type
_entity_poly.pdbx_seq_one_letter_code
_entity_poly.pdbx_strand_id
1 'polypeptide(L)'
;MLYGGVGAQVTSRQTSSKKIDHEGRSRTRELERRLNRVELMNQALWELVRDAAKLNPDLLEARMKEIDMRDGIKDDSISIIPLRCPTCKRVSSSKNWKCLYCGLEFDRGAY
;
A
#
# COMPACT_ATOMS: atom_id res chain seq x y z
N MET A 1 50.10 47.04 -15.33
CA MET A 1 49.63 45.86 -14.57
C MET A 1 48.16 46.06 -14.24
N LEU A 2 47.34 45.04 -14.46
CA LEU A 2 46.15 44.62 -13.70
C LEU A 2 45.21 43.84 -14.64
N TYR A 3 45.33 42.51 -14.63
CA TYR A 3 44.30 41.59 -15.11
C TYR A 3 43.43 41.22 -13.90
N GLY A 4 42.14 41.56 -13.93
CA GLY A 4 41.15 41.16 -12.92
C GLY A 4 40.21 40.12 -13.51
N GLY A 5 40.39 38.86 -13.13
CA GLY A 5 39.56 37.74 -13.55
C GLY A 5 38.21 37.70 -12.82
N VAL A 6 37.14 37.50 -13.59
CA VAL A 6 35.82 37.09 -13.10
C VAL A 6 35.64 35.61 -13.44
N GLY A 7 35.57 34.77 -12.42
CA GLY A 7 35.30 33.35 -12.59
C GLY A 7 34.82 32.71 -11.30
N ALA A 8 33.84 31.82 -11.45
CA ALA A 8 33.37 30.81 -10.49
C ALA A 8 32.26 31.18 -9.49
N GLN A 9 31.01 31.26 -9.98
CA GLN A 9 29.81 31.00 -9.16
C GLN A 9 28.68 30.31 -9.98
N VAL A 10 28.86 29.08 -10.47
CA VAL A 10 27.76 28.34 -11.15
C VAL A 10 27.64 26.84 -10.75
N THR A 11 28.54 26.25 -9.98
CA THR A 11 28.64 24.78 -9.90
C THR A 11 27.86 24.08 -8.78
N SER A 12 27.25 24.78 -7.81
CA SER A 12 26.66 24.11 -6.63
C SER A 12 25.20 23.66 -6.78
N ARG A 13 24.38 24.31 -7.61
CA ARG A 13 22.94 23.98 -7.76
C ARG A 13 22.67 22.74 -8.62
N GLN A 14 23.50 22.47 -9.63
CA GLN A 14 23.27 21.39 -10.59
C GLN A 14 23.60 19.99 -10.05
N THR A 15 24.47 19.88 -9.04
CA THR A 15 24.91 18.59 -8.47
C THR A 15 23.92 18.03 -7.45
N SER A 16 23.19 18.90 -6.74
CA SER A 16 22.15 18.50 -5.76
C SER A 16 20.92 17.88 -6.43
N SER A 17 20.41 18.51 -7.50
CA SER A 17 19.24 18.03 -8.25
C SER A 17 19.46 16.64 -8.88
N LYS A 18 20.62 16.44 -9.52
CA LYS A 18 20.98 15.13 -10.13
C LYS A 18 21.09 13.99 -9.11
N LYS A 19 21.50 14.28 -7.86
CA LYS A 19 21.62 13.28 -6.79
C LYS A 19 20.24 12.83 -6.30
N ILE A 20 19.33 13.77 -6.06
CA ILE A 20 17.94 13.49 -5.65
C ILE A 20 17.22 12.64 -6.71
N ASP A 21 17.37 12.99 -7.98
CA ASP A 21 16.77 12.22 -9.08
C ASP A 21 17.34 10.80 -9.20
N HIS A 22 18.64 10.62 -8.93
CA HIS A 22 19.28 9.31 -8.96
C HIS A 22 18.81 8.43 -7.80
N GLU A 23 18.70 8.98 -6.59
CA GLU A 23 18.22 8.28 -5.40
C GLU A 23 16.74 7.88 -5.55
N GLY A 24 15.91 8.79 -6.05
CA GLY A 24 14.51 8.51 -6.35
C GLY A 24 14.35 7.36 -7.34
N ARG A 25 15.08 7.39 -8.47
CA ARG A 25 15.08 6.29 -9.45
C ARG A 25 15.59 4.97 -8.87
N SER A 26 16.59 5.01 -7.99
CA SER A 26 17.10 3.81 -7.32
C SER A 26 16.05 3.18 -6.41
N ARG A 27 15.37 4.00 -5.61
CA ARG A 27 14.29 3.56 -4.71
C ARG A 27 13.10 3.00 -5.48
N THR A 28 12.67 3.64 -6.56
CA THR A 28 11.58 3.12 -7.41
C THR A 28 11.94 1.76 -7.99
N ARG A 29 13.16 1.59 -8.52
CA ARG A 29 13.61 0.28 -9.03
C ARG A 29 13.66 -0.79 -7.96
N GLU A 30 14.03 -0.44 -6.73
CA GLU A 30 14.01 -1.39 -5.62
C GLU A 30 12.58 -1.81 -5.27
N LEU A 31 11.64 -0.85 -5.22
CA LEU A 31 10.23 -1.12 -4.98
C LEU A 31 9.62 -2.00 -6.07
N GLU A 32 9.90 -1.71 -7.35
CA GLU A 32 9.49 -2.54 -8.49
C GLU A 32 10.01 -3.98 -8.34
N ARG A 33 11.29 -4.17 -8.00
CA ARG A 33 11.84 -5.52 -7.79
C ARG A 33 11.15 -6.26 -6.64
N ARG A 34 10.85 -5.56 -5.54
CA ARG A 34 10.15 -6.15 -4.40
C ARG A 34 8.72 -6.51 -4.76
N LEU A 35 8.02 -5.65 -5.51
CA LEU A 35 6.67 -5.89 -6.01
C LEU A 35 6.63 -7.11 -6.92
N ASN A 36 7.49 -7.17 -7.94
CA ASN A 36 7.57 -8.31 -8.86
C ASN A 36 7.82 -9.63 -8.12
N ARG A 37 8.64 -9.60 -7.06
CA ARG A 37 8.87 -10.78 -6.22
C ARG A 37 7.63 -11.22 -5.46
N VAL A 38 6.86 -10.27 -4.92
CA VAL A 38 5.59 -10.55 -4.22
C VAL A 38 4.54 -11.08 -5.19
N GLU A 39 4.43 -10.50 -6.38
CA GLU A 39 3.54 -10.98 -7.45
C GLU A 39 3.85 -12.44 -7.81
N LEU A 40 5.12 -12.78 -8.02
CA LEU A 40 5.55 -14.15 -8.29
C LEU A 40 5.21 -15.10 -7.14
N MET A 41 5.45 -14.68 -5.88
CA MET A 41 5.11 -15.50 -4.71
C MET A 41 3.60 -15.71 -4.56
N ASN A 42 2.80 -14.67 -4.80
CA ASN A 42 1.34 -14.76 -4.74
C ASN A 42 0.79 -15.67 -5.84
N GLN A 43 1.34 -15.58 -7.06
CA GLN A 43 0.99 -16.50 -8.15
C GLN A 43 1.27 -17.96 -7.77
N ALA A 44 2.49 -18.23 -7.28
CA ALA A 44 2.86 -19.58 -6.84
C ALA A 44 1.98 -20.09 -5.70
N LEU A 45 1.66 -19.23 -4.73
CA LEU A 45 0.75 -19.57 -3.63
C LEU A 45 -0.66 -19.90 -4.14
N TRP A 46 -1.19 -19.11 -5.09
CA TRP A 46 -2.49 -19.37 -5.69
C TRP A 46 -2.53 -20.72 -6.40
N GLU A 47 -1.52 -21.02 -7.22
CA GLU A 47 -1.44 -22.30 -7.94
C GLU A 47 -1.39 -23.48 -6.96
N LEU A 48 -0.55 -23.40 -5.91
CA LEU A 48 -0.46 -24.43 -4.87
C LEU A 48 -1.81 -24.68 -4.18
N VAL A 49 -2.50 -23.61 -3.76
CA VAL A 49 -3.79 -23.72 -3.06
C VAL A 49 -4.89 -24.20 -4.00
N ARG A 50 -4.96 -23.65 -5.23
CA ARG A 50 -5.94 -24.03 -6.24
C ARG A 50 -5.83 -25.52 -6.56
N ASP A 51 -4.62 -26.03 -6.77
CA ASP A 51 -4.39 -27.41 -7.16
C ASP A 51 -4.65 -28.36 -5.98
N ALA A 52 -4.22 -28.00 -4.76
CA ALA A 52 -4.45 -28.80 -3.57
C ALA A 52 -5.94 -28.90 -3.18
N ALA A 53 -6.69 -27.80 -3.33
CA ALA A 53 -8.11 -27.74 -2.97
C ALA A 53 -9.07 -27.87 -4.16
N LYS A 54 -8.55 -28.10 -5.38
CA LYS A 54 -9.29 -28.20 -6.64
C LYS A 54 -10.27 -27.03 -6.85
N LEU A 55 -9.79 -25.81 -6.60
CA LEU A 55 -10.62 -24.60 -6.67
C LEU A 55 -10.88 -24.19 -8.13
N ASN A 56 -12.09 -23.70 -8.40
CA ASN A 56 -12.40 -23.03 -9.65
C ASN A 56 -11.65 -21.67 -9.70
N PRO A 57 -10.94 -21.35 -10.80
CA PRO A 57 -10.37 -20.02 -11.05
C PRO A 57 -11.30 -18.83 -10.74
N ASP A 58 -12.58 -18.93 -11.08
CA ASP A 58 -13.57 -17.85 -10.89
C ASP A 58 -13.76 -17.49 -9.41
N LEU A 59 -13.46 -18.43 -8.51
CA LEU A 59 -13.59 -18.22 -7.07
C LEU A 59 -12.60 -17.18 -6.56
N LEU A 60 -11.39 -17.11 -7.14
CA LEU A 60 -10.40 -16.12 -6.71
C LEU A 60 -10.91 -14.70 -6.99
N GLU A 61 -11.41 -14.45 -8.20
CA GLU A 61 -11.94 -13.15 -8.59
C GLU A 61 -13.17 -12.77 -7.74
N ALA A 62 -14.07 -13.72 -7.49
CA ALA A 62 -15.23 -13.52 -6.63
C ALA A 62 -14.80 -13.16 -5.19
N ARG A 63 -13.79 -13.85 -4.65
CA ARG A 63 -13.25 -13.57 -3.31
C ARG A 63 -12.50 -12.25 -3.24
N MET A 64 -11.78 -11.86 -4.29
CA MET A 64 -11.14 -10.55 -4.37
C MET A 64 -12.19 -9.43 -4.31
N LYS A 65 -13.25 -9.53 -5.11
CA LYS A 65 -14.38 -8.57 -5.09
C LYS A 65 -15.06 -8.51 -3.73
N GLU A 66 -15.26 -9.67 -3.09
CA GLU A 66 -15.84 -9.70 -1.74
C GLU A 66 -14.91 -9.02 -0.72
N ILE A 67 -13.61 -9.28 -0.78
CA ILE A 67 -12.63 -8.72 0.16
C ILE A 67 -12.49 -7.20 -0.02
N ASP A 68 -12.42 -6.73 -1.26
CA ASP A 68 -12.45 -5.30 -1.60
C ASP A 68 -13.71 -4.64 -1.04
N MET A 69 -14.87 -5.26 -1.19
CA MET A 69 -16.12 -4.72 -0.65
C MET A 69 -16.25 -4.77 0.89
N ARG A 70 -15.35 -5.44 1.64
CA ARG A 70 -15.43 -5.57 3.11
C ARG A 70 -14.98 -4.33 3.87
N ASP A 71 -14.38 -3.37 3.21
CA ASP A 71 -14.05 -2.08 3.82
C ASP A 71 -15.05 -0.98 3.46
N GLY A 72 -16.06 -1.27 2.63
CA GLY A 72 -17.08 -0.34 2.17
C GLY A 72 -16.65 0.60 1.04
N ILE A 73 -15.44 0.44 0.48
CA ILE A 73 -14.90 1.26 -0.62
C ILE A 73 -14.31 0.35 -1.69
N LYS A 74 -14.92 0.38 -2.89
CA LYS A 74 -14.39 -0.30 -4.07
C LYS A 74 -13.19 0.47 -4.63
N ASP A 75 -12.01 0.34 -4.02
CA ASP A 75 -10.76 1.00 -4.43
C ASP A 75 -9.60 0.06 -4.77
N ASP A 76 -9.88 -1.24 -4.96
CA ASP A 76 -8.90 -2.32 -5.19
C ASP A 76 -7.84 -2.40 -4.05
N SER A 77 -8.19 -1.88 -2.87
CA SER A 77 -7.34 -1.74 -1.70
C SER A 77 -8.15 -2.02 -0.42
N ILE A 78 -7.45 -2.25 0.70
CA ILE A 78 -8.09 -2.33 2.02
C ILE A 78 -7.85 -1.00 2.73
N SER A 79 -8.80 -0.10 2.56
CA SER A 79 -8.81 1.23 3.15
C SER A 79 -9.28 1.21 4.61
N ILE A 80 -8.48 1.82 5.49
CA ILE A 80 -8.79 1.89 6.92
C ILE A 80 -9.79 3.02 7.16
N ILE A 81 -11.05 2.69 7.35
CA ILE A 81 -12.08 3.69 7.66
C ILE A 81 -12.13 3.97 9.17
N PRO A 82 -12.17 5.25 9.60
CA PRO A 82 -12.50 5.60 10.97
C PRO A 82 -13.99 5.31 11.25
N LEU A 83 -14.28 4.29 12.04
CA LEU A 83 -15.63 3.93 12.49
C LEU A 83 -15.95 4.63 13.81
N ARG A 84 -17.14 5.24 13.93
CA ARG A 84 -17.63 5.75 15.21
C ARG A 84 -18.40 4.66 15.94
N CYS A 85 -17.93 4.24 17.13
CA CYS A 85 -18.61 3.22 17.91
C CYS A 85 -20.00 3.70 18.34
N PRO A 86 -21.09 2.94 18.11
CA PRO A 86 -22.44 3.35 18.49
C PRO A 86 -22.64 3.38 20.02
N THR A 87 -21.90 2.56 20.77
CA THR A 87 -22.02 2.47 22.23
C THR A 87 -21.23 3.57 22.94
N CYS A 88 -19.92 3.68 22.68
CA CYS A 88 -19.06 4.61 23.44
C CYS A 88 -18.74 5.92 22.69
N LYS A 89 -19.22 6.06 21.44
CA LYS A 89 -19.06 7.23 20.56
C LYS A 89 -17.63 7.62 20.20
N ARG A 90 -16.62 6.88 20.67
CA ARG A 90 -15.21 7.05 20.28
C ARG A 90 -14.97 6.50 18.87
N VAL A 91 -14.00 7.10 18.18
CA VAL A 91 -13.57 6.64 16.86
C VAL A 91 -12.63 5.45 17.04
N SER A 92 -12.94 4.35 16.36
CA SER A 92 -12.17 3.12 16.26
C SER A 92 -11.76 2.92 14.80
N SER A 93 -10.72 2.12 14.56
CA SER A 93 -10.35 1.69 13.21
C SER A 93 -11.25 0.55 12.75
N SER A 94 -11.66 0.54 11.48
CA SER A 94 -12.36 -0.58 10.82
C SER A 94 -11.56 -1.89 10.79
N LYS A 95 -10.24 -1.84 11.05
CA LYS A 95 -9.40 -3.04 11.20
C LYS A 95 -9.72 -3.85 12.46
N ASN A 96 -10.27 -3.22 13.50
CA ASN A 96 -10.56 -3.91 14.74
C ASN A 96 -11.97 -4.47 14.69
N TRP A 97 -12.13 -5.78 14.84
CA TRP A 97 -13.44 -6.45 14.98
C TRP A 97 -14.14 -6.13 16.31
N LYS A 98 -13.45 -5.43 17.22
CA LYS A 98 -14.02 -4.93 18.49
C LYS A 98 -13.57 -3.51 18.76
N CYS A 99 -14.42 -2.73 19.42
CA CYS A 99 -14.08 -1.40 19.90
C CYS A 99 -12.99 -1.49 20.97
N LEU A 100 -11.84 -0.86 20.73
CA LEU A 100 -10.71 -0.83 21.67
C LEU A 100 -11.04 -0.20 23.04
N TYR A 101 -12.13 0.58 23.11
CA TYR A 101 -12.48 1.32 24.33
C TYR A 101 -13.57 0.68 25.16
N CYS A 102 -14.59 0.08 24.52
CA CYS A 102 -15.76 -0.45 25.24
C CYS A 102 -16.00 -1.93 24.98
N GLY A 103 -15.22 -2.57 24.12
CA GLY A 103 -15.32 -4.00 23.85
C GLY A 103 -16.49 -4.42 22.95
N LEU A 104 -17.33 -3.49 22.48
CA LEU A 104 -18.38 -3.79 21.50
C LEU A 104 -17.77 -4.50 20.29
N GLU A 105 -18.26 -5.69 19.97
CA GLU A 105 -17.90 -6.41 18.76
C GLU A 105 -18.66 -5.82 17.56
N PHE A 106 -17.92 -5.49 16.51
CA PHE A 106 -18.49 -5.00 15.26
C PHE A 106 -18.84 -6.19 14.36
N ASP A 107 -19.96 -6.12 13.66
CA ASP A 107 -20.38 -7.20 12.76
C ASP A 107 -19.42 -7.28 11.56
N ARG A 108 -18.95 -8.49 11.26
CA ARG A 108 -17.91 -8.77 10.26
C ARG A 108 -18.40 -8.65 8.80
N GLY A 109 -19.64 -8.21 8.59
CA GLY A 109 -20.25 -8.02 7.27
C GLY A 109 -21.20 -6.82 7.15
N ALA A 110 -21.15 -5.85 8.07
CA ALA A 110 -22.05 -4.70 8.09
C ALA A 110 -21.42 -3.35 7.66
N TYR A 111 -20.26 -3.38 6.99
CA TYR A 111 -19.57 -2.18 6.52
C TYR A 111 -19.07 -2.39 5.10
#